data_AF-A0A1E1L290-F1
#
_entry.id   AF-A0A1E1L290-F1
#
_cell.length_a   1.000
_cell.length_b   1.000
_cell.length_c   1.000
_cell.angle_alpha   90.00
_cell.angle_beta   90.00
_cell.angle_gamma   90.00
#
_symmetry.space_group_name_H-M   'P 1'
#
loop_
_entity.id
_entity.type
_entity.pdbx_description
1 polymer ?
#
loop_
_entity_poly.entity_id
_entity_poly.type
_entity_poly.pdbx_seq_one_letter_code
_entity_poly.pdbx_strand_id
1 'polypeptide(L)'
;MSISRMFPHFNRKLQWRPTWRELSFWPIRLLPWIPAIIFSNDHVIDVVWINGPSMYPFLNPSFNENLSKDVCLNYKWNPRKNLGRGMIISYQSPAHPEVQVVKRIIAMEGDLVTTRAPCPVPTVRVPANHVWVEGDNEDSGKTLDSNTFGPIPLNLISGKLTYVLGPWKRFGRIHWEDYEGNSRVVKGSLDDLSGWD
;
A
#
# COMPACT_ATOMS: atom_id res chain seq x y z
N MET A 1 18.25 -78.91 8.28
CA MET A 1 17.56 -78.35 7.11
C MET A 1 16.14 -77.96 7.50
N SER A 2 15.82 -76.66 7.42
CA SER A 2 14.55 -76.10 6.94
C SER A 2 14.27 -74.77 7.63
N ILE A 3 14.68 -73.70 6.96
CA ILE A 3 14.31 -72.31 7.26
C ILE A 3 12.92 -72.08 6.66
N SER A 4 11.96 -71.68 7.48
CA SER A 4 10.65 -71.18 7.04
C SER A 4 10.07 -70.33 8.18
N ARG A 5 9.39 -69.20 8.00
CA ARG A 5 9.02 -68.31 6.89
C ARG A 5 8.66 -67.01 7.65
N MET A 6 9.40 -65.92 7.44
CA MET A 6 9.04 -64.82 6.54
C MET A 6 7.74 -64.08 6.93
N PHE A 7 7.92 -62.85 7.41
CA PHE A 7 6.95 -61.81 7.77
C PHE A 7 5.72 -61.70 6.85
N PRO A 8 4.50 -61.49 7.38
CA PRO A 8 3.38 -61.05 6.57
C PRO A 8 3.19 -59.52 6.63
N HIS A 9 3.16 -58.95 5.42
CA HIS A 9 2.30 -57.85 4.98
C HIS A 9 2.51 -56.43 5.52
N PHE A 10 3.49 -55.76 4.91
CA PHE A 10 3.31 -54.40 4.42
C PHE A 10 2.61 -54.44 3.05
N ASN A 11 1.32 -54.14 2.96
CA ASN A 11 0.73 -53.45 1.80
C ASN A 11 -0.74 -53.01 2.05
N ARG A 12 -0.95 -51.97 2.86
CA ARG A 12 -2.23 -51.25 2.82
C ARG A 12 -2.15 -50.20 1.72
N LYS A 13 -2.49 -50.60 0.49
CA LYS A 13 -2.74 -49.67 -0.61
C LYS A 13 -3.86 -48.72 -0.16
N LEU A 14 -3.49 -47.50 0.22
CA LEU A 14 -4.39 -46.37 0.38
C LEU A 14 -4.84 -45.94 -1.02
N GLN A 15 -5.80 -46.66 -1.62
CA GLN A 15 -6.47 -46.20 -2.82
C GLN A 15 -7.46 -45.10 -2.44
N TRP A 16 -6.97 -43.86 -2.34
CA TRP A 16 -7.80 -42.68 -2.31
C TRP A 16 -8.37 -42.45 -3.72
N ARG A 17 -9.56 -42.97 -3.97
CA ARG A 17 -10.38 -42.56 -5.11
C ARG A 17 -11.48 -41.65 -4.56
N PRO A 18 -11.44 -40.32 -4.78
CA PRO A 18 -12.55 -39.47 -4.37
C PRO A 18 -13.81 -39.93 -5.10
N THR A 19 -14.83 -40.30 -4.34
CA THR A 19 -16.13 -40.71 -4.86
C THR A 19 -16.72 -39.55 -5.64
N TRP A 20 -17.25 -39.78 -6.85
CA TRP A 20 -17.87 -38.73 -7.71
C TRP A 20 -18.92 -37.87 -7.00
N ARG A 21 -19.52 -38.37 -5.91
CA ARG A 21 -20.45 -37.63 -5.04
C ARG A 21 -19.78 -36.53 -4.21
N GLU A 22 -18.54 -36.72 -3.75
CA GLU A 22 -17.79 -35.72 -2.96
C GLU A 22 -17.38 -34.51 -3.82
N LEU A 23 -17.07 -34.73 -5.10
CA LEU A 23 -16.77 -33.67 -6.07
C LEU A 23 -17.99 -32.78 -6.37
N SER A 24 -19.20 -33.35 -6.34
CA SER A 24 -20.45 -32.64 -6.63
C SER A 24 -20.82 -31.57 -5.59
N PHE A 25 -20.40 -31.74 -4.32
CA PHE A 25 -20.76 -30.80 -3.24
C PHE A 25 -19.67 -29.77 -2.93
N TRP A 26 -18.50 -29.90 -3.53
CA TRP A 26 -17.39 -28.95 -3.36
C TRP A 26 -17.75 -27.48 -3.71
N PRO A 27 -18.46 -27.16 -4.83
CA PRO A 27 -18.83 -25.77 -5.12
C PRO A 27 -19.81 -25.18 -4.11
N ILE A 28 -20.71 -25.98 -3.52
CA ILE A 28 -21.66 -25.54 -2.48
C ILE A 28 -20.91 -25.12 -1.20
N ARG A 29 -19.76 -25.73 -0.91
CA ARG A 29 -18.91 -25.35 0.24
C ARG A 29 -18.11 -24.07 0.00
N LEU A 30 -17.81 -23.73 -1.26
CA LEU A 30 -17.05 -22.52 -1.62
C LEU A 30 -17.95 -21.29 -1.83
N LEU A 31 -19.21 -21.48 -2.22
CA LEU A 31 -20.17 -20.39 -2.48
C LEU A 31 -20.28 -19.35 -1.34
N PRO A 32 -20.33 -19.74 -0.05
CA PRO A 32 -20.43 -18.77 1.06
C PRO A 32 -19.16 -17.93 1.26
N TRP A 33 -18.02 -18.35 0.71
CA TRP A 33 -16.78 -17.59 0.79
C TRP A 33 -16.71 -16.45 -0.24
N ILE A 34 -17.57 -16.47 -1.26
CA ILE A 34 -17.57 -15.44 -2.32
C ILE A 34 -17.86 -14.04 -1.74
N PRO A 35 -18.92 -13.81 -0.92
CA PRO A 35 -19.14 -12.51 -0.28
C PRO A 35 -18.00 -12.08 0.63
N ALA A 36 -17.36 -13.03 1.33
CA ALA A 36 -16.22 -12.74 2.20
C ALA A 36 -14.99 -12.27 1.40
N ILE A 37 -14.74 -12.88 0.22
CA ILE A 37 -13.66 -12.47 -0.69
C ILE A 37 -13.96 -11.09 -1.28
N ILE A 38 -15.19 -10.84 -1.74
CA ILE A 38 -15.60 -9.53 -2.26
C ILE A 38 -15.43 -8.45 -1.18
N PHE A 39 -15.97 -8.70 0.02
CA PHE A 39 -15.83 -7.78 1.15
C PHE A 39 -14.35 -7.49 1.48
N SER A 40 -13.52 -8.53 1.47
CA SER A 40 -12.08 -8.40 1.75
C SER A 40 -11.36 -7.56 0.70
N ASN A 41 -11.69 -7.73 -0.58
CA ASN A 41 -11.13 -6.92 -1.67
C ASN A 41 -11.59 -5.46 -1.60
N ASP A 42 -12.82 -5.22 -1.15
CA ASP A 42 -13.35 -3.86 -1.05
C ASP A 42 -12.81 -3.10 0.19
N HIS A 43 -12.66 -3.78 1.33
CA HIS A 43 -12.42 -3.12 2.63
C HIS A 43 -11.04 -3.39 3.26
N VAL A 44 -10.37 -4.48 2.91
CA VAL A 44 -9.15 -4.92 3.61
C VAL A 44 -7.93 -4.77 2.72
N ILE A 45 -7.99 -5.28 1.50
CA ILE A 45 -6.86 -5.36 0.58
C ILE A 45 -7.30 -4.97 -0.82
N ASP A 46 -6.54 -4.12 -1.48
CA ASP A 46 -6.74 -3.71 -2.86
C ASP A 46 -5.43 -3.80 -3.65
N VAL A 47 -5.54 -3.96 -4.96
CA VAL A 47 -4.39 -4.08 -5.84
C VAL A 47 -4.35 -2.85 -6.74
N VAL A 48 -3.33 -2.03 -6.55
CA VAL A 48 -3.19 -0.74 -7.23
C VAL A 48 -2.12 -0.81 -8.32
N TRP A 49 -2.50 -0.37 -9.52
CA TRP A 49 -1.60 -0.28 -10.66
C TRP A 49 -0.98 1.12 -10.73
N ILE A 50 0.34 1.20 -10.68
CA ILE A 50 1.06 2.47 -10.72
C ILE A 50 1.31 2.87 -12.17
N ASN A 51 0.44 3.74 -12.70
CA ASN A 51 0.48 4.16 -14.10
C ASN A 51 1.30 5.44 -14.34
N GLY A 52 1.59 6.23 -13.30
CA GLY A 52 2.17 7.57 -13.41
C GLY A 52 3.63 7.67 -12.94
N PRO A 53 4.35 8.73 -13.33
CA PRO A 53 5.76 8.94 -12.97
C PRO A 53 5.94 9.56 -11.59
N SER A 54 4.87 9.92 -10.87
CA SER A 54 5.01 10.79 -9.69
C SER A 54 5.73 10.17 -8.49
N MET A 55 5.82 8.83 -8.44
CA MET A 55 6.55 8.08 -7.41
C MET A 55 7.91 7.56 -7.92
N TYR A 56 8.35 7.98 -9.11
CA TYR A 56 9.69 7.72 -9.63
C TYR A 56 10.73 8.44 -8.77
N PRO A 57 11.89 7.84 -8.43
CA PRO A 57 12.39 6.54 -8.89
C PRO A 57 11.95 5.33 -8.04
N PHE A 58 11.28 5.56 -6.91
CA PHE A 58 10.96 4.49 -5.95
C PHE A 58 9.95 3.47 -6.52
N LEU A 59 8.81 3.95 -7.03
CA LEU A 59 7.88 3.15 -7.81
C LEU A 59 8.02 3.49 -9.30
N ASN A 60 7.89 2.47 -10.12
CA ASN A 60 7.93 2.52 -11.57
C ASN A 60 9.23 3.15 -12.16
N PRO A 61 10.43 2.63 -11.83
CA PRO A 61 11.71 3.17 -12.28
C PRO A 61 11.90 3.05 -13.80
N SER A 62 11.31 2.02 -14.42
CA SER A 62 11.43 1.81 -15.87
C SER A 62 10.29 2.46 -16.66
N PHE A 63 9.60 3.48 -16.13
CA PHE A 63 8.46 4.12 -16.80
C PHE A 63 8.76 4.58 -18.24
N ASN A 64 9.99 5.03 -18.51
CA ASN A 64 10.42 5.48 -19.83
C ASN A 64 10.98 4.35 -20.72
N GLU A 65 11.39 3.23 -20.14
CA GLU A 65 12.11 2.16 -20.84
C GLU A 65 11.21 0.97 -21.19
N ASN A 66 10.33 0.58 -20.27
CA ASN A 66 9.46 -0.58 -20.40
C ASN A 66 8.01 -0.22 -20.06
N LEU A 67 7.06 -0.87 -20.73
CA LEU A 67 5.63 -0.80 -20.40
C LEU A 67 5.26 -1.54 -19.09
N SER A 68 6.24 -2.06 -18.36
CA SER A 68 6.02 -2.79 -17.10
C SER A 68 5.65 -1.81 -16.00
N LYS A 69 4.42 -1.94 -15.50
CA LYS A 69 3.91 -1.13 -14.39
C LYS A 69 4.07 -1.88 -13.09
N ASP A 70 4.43 -1.15 -12.04
CA ASP A 70 4.40 -1.73 -10.71
C ASP A 70 2.97 -1.99 -10.27
N VAL A 71 2.78 -3.14 -9.66
CA VAL A 71 1.53 -3.54 -9.02
C VAL A 71 1.79 -3.56 -7.53
N CYS A 72 1.05 -2.79 -6.76
CA CYS A 72 1.24 -2.66 -5.32
C CYS A 72 0.04 -3.19 -4.55
N LEU A 73 0.31 -3.80 -3.38
CA LEU A 73 -0.69 -4.18 -2.41
C LEU A 73 -1.04 -2.97 -1.54
N ASN A 74 -2.30 -2.57 -1.62
CA ASN A 74 -2.87 -1.49 -0.83
C ASN A 74 -3.69 -2.06 0.33
N TYR A 75 -3.22 -1.83 1.55
CA TYR A 75 -3.88 -2.28 2.77
C TYR A 75 -4.85 -1.20 3.25
N LYS A 76 -6.15 -1.48 3.15
CA LYS A 76 -7.26 -0.56 3.43
C LYS A 76 -7.80 -0.66 4.86
N TRP A 77 -7.39 -1.67 5.62
CA TRP A 77 -7.86 -1.83 7.00
C TRP A 77 -7.26 -0.79 7.93
N ASN A 78 -8.10 0.03 8.57
CA ASN A 78 -7.69 1.11 9.48
C ASN A 78 -6.58 2.01 8.90
N PRO A 79 -6.81 2.69 7.77
CA PRO A 79 -5.75 3.37 7.02
C PRO A 79 -5.13 4.53 7.80
N ARG A 80 -5.86 5.08 8.78
CA ARG A 80 -5.49 6.25 9.59
C ARG A 80 -4.59 5.93 10.79
N LYS A 81 -4.57 4.67 11.26
CA LYS A 81 -3.79 4.29 12.46
C LYS A 81 -2.33 4.10 12.09
N ASN A 82 -1.37 4.34 12.99
CA ASN A 82 0.05 4.06 12.76
C ASN A 82 0.55 4.61 11.41
N LEU A 83 0.25 5.88 11.15
CA LEU A 83 0.84 6.62 10.04
C LEU A 83 2.16 7.23 10.51
N GLY A 84 3.15 7.23 9.61
CA GLY A 84 4.48 7.75 9.89
C GLY A 84 5.07 8.39 8.65
N ARG A 85 6.08 9.23 8.88
CA ARG A 85 6.87 9.83 7.81
C ARG A 85 7.55 8.74 6.99
N GLY A 86 7.65 8.94 5.69
CA GLY A 86 8.20 7.98 4.74
C GLY A 86 7.20 6.95 4.22
N MET A 87 6.07 6.72 4.92
CA MET A 87 5.04 5.78 4.46
C MET A 87 4.44 6.20 3.13
N ILE A 88 4.10 5.21 2.30
CA ILE A 88 3.41 5.42 1.03
C ILE A 88 1.94 5.10 1.21
N ILE A 89 1.09 6.03 0.85
CA ILE A 89 -0.35 5.92 1.03
C ILE A 89 -1.09 6.13 -0.29
N SER A 90 -2.26 5.51 -0.38
CA SER A 90 -3.25 5.82 -1.40
C SER A 90 -4.34 6.69 -0.79
N TYR A 91 -4.75 7.74 -1.48
CA TYR A 91 -5.84 8.62 -1.05
C TYR A 91 -6.62 9.14 -2.26
N GLN A 92 -7.83 9.62 -2.01
CA GLN A 92 -8.63 10.29 -3.05
C GLN A 92 -8.12 11.72 -3.26
N SER A 93 -7.84 12.08 -4.51
CA SER A 93 -7.30 13.40 -4.81
C SER A 93 -8.33 14.49 -4.46
N PRO A 94 -7.96 15.53 -3.70
CA PRO A 94 -8.89 16.63 -3.40
C PRO A 94 -9.23 17.46 -4.64
N ALA A 95 -8.34 17.47 -5.66
CA ALA A 95 -8.60 18.13 -6.93
C ALA A 95 -9.53 17.31 -7.85
N HIS A 96 -9.48 15.97 -7.74
CA HIS A 96 -10.19 15.02 -8.59
C HIS A 96 -10.68 13.83 -7.75
N PRO A 97 -11.85 13.93 -7.08
CA PRO A 97 -12.36 12.91 -6.15
C PRO A 97 -12.61 11.53 -6.77
N GLU A 98 -12.68 11.46 -8.10
CA GLU A 98 -12.81 10.23 -8.89
C GLU A 98 -11.48 9.47 -9.05
N VAL A 99 -10.36 10.09 -8.71
CA VAL A 99 -9.01 9.54 -8.91
C VAL A 99 -8.34 9.22 -7.57
N GLN A 100 -8.00 7.94 -7.39
CA GLN A 100 -7.11 7.51 -6.32
C GLN A 100 -5.65 7.74 -6.73
N VAL A 101 -4.91 8.47 -5.90
CA VAL A 101 -3.50 8.78 -6.11
C VAL A 101 -2.63 8.13 -5.04
N VAL A 102 -1.38 7.85 -5.40
CA VAL A 102 -0.38 7.27 -4.49
C VAL A 102 0.74 8.28 -4.29
N LYS A 103 1.01 8.63 -3.03
CA LYS A 103 2.06 9.57 -2.63
C LYS A 103 2.74 9.12 -1.35
N ARG A 104 3.88 9.74 -1.05
CA ARG A 104 4.62 9.53 0.20
C ARG A 104 4.27 10.59 1.23
N ILE A 105 4.12 10.18 2.48
CA ILE A 105 4.00 11.09 3.62
C ILE A 105 5.37 11.68 3.94
N ILE A 106 5.48 13.00 3.83
CA ILE A 106 6.71 13.73 4.15
C ILE A 106 6.65 14.29 5.57
N ALA A 107 5.51 14.88 5.94
CA ALA A 107 5.30 15.48 7.25
C ALA A 107 3.94 15.09 7.83
N MET A 108 3.90 14.96 9.15
CA MET A 108 2.72 14.62 9.95
C MET A 108 2.17 15.88 10.64
N GLU A 109 1.03 15.76 11.30
CA GLU A 109 0.45 16.85 12.09
C GLU A 109 1.47 17.51 13.03
N GLY A 110 1.41 18.84 13.09
CA GLY A 110 2.30 19.67 13.90
C GLY A 110 3.64 20.00 13.25
N ASP A 111 4.10 19.21 12.29
CA ASP A 111 5.37 19.42 11.60
C ASP A 111 5.38 20.69 10.76
N LEU A 112 6.57 21.26 10.63
CA LEU A 112 6.85 22.40 9.77
C LEU A 112 7.62 21.91 8.54
N VAL A 113 7.03 22.07 7.35
CA VAL A 113 7.61 21.63 6.07
C VAL A 113 7.99 22.82 5.20
N THR A 114 9.20 22.80 4.65
CA THR A 114 9.60 23.71 3.56
C THR A 114 9.01 23.21 2.25
N THR A 115 8.16 24.02 1.64
CA THR A 115 7.43 23.67 0.43
C THR A 115 8.32 23.82 -0.81
N ARG A 116 7.82 23.32 -1.93
CA ARG A 116 8.38 23.47 -3.27
C ARG A 116 7.43 24.24 -4.16
N ALA A 117 7.95 24.77 -5.26
CA ALA A 117 7.10 25.25 -6.34
C ALA A 117 6.14 24.12 -6.78
N PRO A 118 4.84 24.41 -7.02
CA PRO A 118 4.24 25.74 -7.23
C PRO A 118 3.70 26.43 -5.98
N CYS A 119 3.95 25.91 -4.76
CA CYS A 119 3.42 26.52 -3.55
C CYS A 119 3.97 27.95 -3.35
N PRO A 120 3.12 28.98 -3.18
CA PRO A 120 3.58 30.36 -3.00
C PRO A 120 4.15 30.62 -1.59
N VAL A 121 3.79 29.77 -0.61
CA VAL A 121 4.21 29.92 0.78
C VAL A 121 5.43 29.05 1.02
N PRO A 122 6.58 29.60 1.49
CA PRO A 122 7.84 28.85 1.58
C PRO A 122 7.82 27.76 2.66
N THR A 123 7.03 27.96 3.71
CA THR A 123 6.97 27.02 4.84
C THR A 123 5.53 26.89 5.31
N VAL A 124 5.06 25.66 5.44
CA VAL A 124 3.71 25.35 5.91
C VAL A 124 3.80 24.49 7.14
N ARG A 125 2.96 24.81 8.14
CA ARG A 125 2.77 23.96 9.30
C ARG A 125 1.59 23.04 9.07
N VAL A 126 1.78 21.74 9.24
CA VAL A 126 0.73 20.74 9.00
C VAL A 126 -0.29 20.80 10.14
N PRO A 127 -1.57 21.06 9.84
CA PRO A 127 -2.62 21.10 10.86
C PRO A 127 -2.85 19.74 11.54
N ALA A 128 -3.53 19.76 12.69
CA ALA A 128 -4.03 18.55 13.33
C ALA A 128 -4.90 17.73 12.37
N ASN A 129 -4.84 16.40 12.45
CA ASN A 129 -5.57 15.48 11.57
C ASN A 129 -5.29 15.65 10.06
N HIS A 130 -4.15 16.23 9.70
CA HIS A 130 -3.70 16.35 8.33
C HIS A 130 -2.29 15.77 8.15
N VAL A 131 -1.95 15.46 6.90
CA VAL A 131 -0.61 15.04 6.48
C VAL A 131 -0.17 15.82 5.25
N TRP A 132 1.13 16.04 5.14
CA TRP A 132 1.74 16.58 3.93
C TRP A 132 2.31 15.45 3.09
N VAL A 133 1.87 15.36 1.84
CA VAL A 133 2.26 14.30 0.93
C VAL A 133 2.95 14.85 -0.31
N GLU A 134 3.99 14.16 -0.77
CA GLU A 134 4.73 14.54 -1.98
C GLU A 134 4.93 13.31 -2.88
N GLY A 135 5.10 13.57 -4.18
CA GLY A 135 5.68 12.59 -5.08
C GLY A 135 7.19 12.45 -4.84
N ASP A 136 7.73 11.28 -5.13
CA ASP A 136 9.19 11.06 -5.10
C ASP A 136 9.88 11.67 -6.34
N ASN A 137 9.11 12.04 -7.36
CA ASN A 137 9.66 12.60 -8.60
C ASN A 137 10.20 14.02 -8.36
N GLU A 138 11.43 14.26 -8.80
CA GLU A 138 12.08 15.56 -8.71
C GLU A 138 11.38 16.62 -9.58
N ASP A 139 10.79 16.20 -10.70
CA ASP A 139 10.08 17.08 -11.61
C ASP A 139 8.70 17.45 -11.04
N SER A 140 8.62 18.66 -10.48
CA SER A 140 7.40 19.19 -9.86
C SER A 140 6.25 19.35 -10.86
N GLY A 141 6.52 19.39 -12.17
CA GLY A 141 5.47 19.42 -13.20
C GLY A 141 4.79 18.07 -13.43
N LYS A 142 5.38 16.97 -12.93
CA LYS A 142 4.87 15.59 -13.10
C LYS A 142 4.22 15.01 -11.85
N THR A 143 4.11 15.81 -10.79
CA THR A 143 3.46 15.43 -9.54
C THR A 143 2.42 16.48 -9.16
N LEU A 144 1.18 16.03 -9.00
CA LEU A 144 0.15 16.81 -8.30
C LEU A 144 0.11 16.30 -6.86
N ASP A 145 0.58 17.13 -5.91
CA ASP A 145 0.74 16.76 -4.50
C ASP A 145 0.48 17.95 -3.55
N SER A 146 0.84 17.83 -2.27
CA SER A 146 0.56 18.87 -1.28
C SER A 146 1.19 20.22 -1.60
N ASN A 147 2.22 20.30 -2.44
CA ASN A 147 2.73 21.59 -2.91
C ASN A 147 1.71 22.35 -3.79
N THR A 148 0.73 21.66 -4.37
CA THR A 148 -0.31 22.28 -5.21
C THR A 148 -1.58 22.63 -4.44
N PHE A 149 -2.09 21.70 -3.62
CA PHE A 149 -3.38 21.88 -2.93
C PHE A 149 -3.26 22.04 -1.40
N GLY A 150 -2.07 21.88 -0.83
CA GLY A 150 -1.80 21.96 0.60
C GLY A 150 -1.87 20.61 1.34
N PRO A 151 -1.91 20.64 2.68
CA PRO A 151 -1.99 19.43 3.49
C PRO A 151 -3.34 18.73 3.29
N ILE A 152 -3.34 17.39 3.29
CA ILE A 152 -4.56 16.59 3.10
C ILE A 152 -5.08 16.09 4.44
N PRO A 153 -6.41 16.08 4.65
CA PRO A 153 -6.97 15.48 5.85
C PRO A 153 -6.81 13.95 5.84
N LEU A 154 -6.60 13.37 7.03
CA LEU A 154 -6.39 11.92 7.21
C LEU A 154 -7.57 11.06 6.72
N ASN A 155 -8.76 11.64 6.58
CA ASN A 155 -9.97 10.94 6.12
C ASN A 155 -9.96 10.62 4.61
N LEU A 156 -9.16 11.32 3.79
CA LEU A 156 -9.00 11.01 2.36
C LEU A 156 -8.15 9.77 2.13
N ILE A 157 -7.35 9.37 3.13
CA ILE A 157 -6.47 8.22 3.06
C ILE A 157 -7.32 6.95 2.97
N SER A 158 -7.23 6.30 1.83
CA SER A 158 -7.96 5.08 1.51
C SER A 158 -7.20 3.82 1.91
N GLY A 159 -5.86 3.87 1.96
CA GLY A 159 -5.04 2.71 2.26
C GLY A 159 -3.54 3.00 2.30
N LYS A 160 -2.77 1.99 2.71
CA LYS A 160 -1.31 2.05 2.80
C LYS A 160 -0.68 1.05 1.85
N LEU A 161 0.30 1.48 1.09
CA LEU A 161 1.05 0.59 0.22
C LEU A 161 2.09 -0.16 1.06
N THR A 162 1.99 -1.49 1.06
CA THR A 162 2.79 -2.36 1.95
C THR A 162 3.73 -3.28 1.17
N TYR A 163 3.32 -3.74 0.00
CA TYR A 163 4.11 -4.65 -0.85
C TYR A 163 4.06 -4.23 -2.30
N VAL A 164 5.13 -4.49 -3.04
CA VAL A 164 5.13 -4.55 -4.50
C VAL A 164 4.87 -6.00 -4.88
N LEU A 165 3.79 -6.25 -5.61
CA LEU A 165 3.36 -7.57 -6.09
C LEU A 165 3.96 -7.91 -7.45
N GLY A 166 4.32 -6.91 -8.24
CA GLY A 166 4.88 -7.11 -9.57
C GLY A 166 5.55 -5.86 -10.10
N PRO A 167 6.44 -5.99 -11.11
CA PRO A 167 6.86 -7.22 -11.78
C PRO A 167 7.71 -8.15 -10.89
N TRP A 168 7.76 -9.46 -11.16
CA TRP A 168 8.35 -10.49 -10.26
C TRP A 168 9.73 -10.16 -9.68
N LYS A 169 10.59 -9.49 -10.46
CA LYS A 169 11.94 -9.07 -10.03
C LYS A 169 11.94 -8.06 -8.87
N ARG A 170 10.81 -7.36 -8.67
CA ARG A 170 10.61 -6.33 -7.64
C ARG A 170 9.63 -6.75 -6.57
N PHE A 171 9.18 -8.00 -6.58
CA PHE A 171 8.29 -8.52 -5.56
C PHE A 171 8.96 -8.38 -4.19
N GLY A 172 8.32 -7.68 -3.25
CA GLY A 172 8.91 -7.42 -1.96
C GLY A 172 8.11 -6.47 -1.09
N ARG A 173 8.49 -6.39 0.19
CA ARG A 173 7.93 -5.42 1.13
C ARG A 173 8.45 -4.03 0.79
N ILE A 174 7.59 -3.03 0.93
CA ILE A 174 7.97 -1.63 0.86
C ILE A 174 8.64 -1.25 2.18
N HIS A 175 9.95 -1.04 2.11
CA HIS A 175 10.76 -0.53 3.22
C HIS A 175 10.67 1.00 3.24
N TRP A 176 9.61 1.50 3.84
CA TRP A 176 9.39 2.94 3.98
C TRP A 176 10.18 3.53 5.15
N GLU A 177 10.64 2.68 6.06
CA GLU A 177 11.44 3.03 7.23
C GLU A 177 12.84 3.53 6.86
N ASP A 178 13.37 3.05 5.72
CA ASP A 178 14.68 3.43 5.17
C ASP A 178 14.62 4.79 4.45
N TYR A 179 13.44 5.42 4.39
CA TYR A 179 13.31 6.74 3.80
C TYR A 179 13.97 7.79 4.71
N GLU A 180 15.15 8.22 4.32
CA GLU A 180 15.81 9.38 4.90
C GLU A 180 15.01 10.64 4.54
N GLY A 181 14.17 11.08 5.48
CA GLY A 181 13.43 12.32 5.32
C GLY A 181 14.41 13.47 5.10
N ASN A 182 14.26 14.17 3.97
CA ASN A 182 15.03 15.38 3.71
C ASN A 182 14.92 16.35 4.89
N SER A 183 15.98 17.12 5.17
CA SER A 183 16.07 18.15 6.22
C SER A 183 15.05 19.31 6.11
N ARG A 184 14.08 19.19 5.21
CA ARG A 184 12.98 20.11 4.93
C ARG A 184 11.86 20.04 5.96
N VAL A 185 11.86 19.03 6.84
CA VAL A 185 10.84 18.85 7.87
C VAL A 185 11.44 19.08 9.24
N VAL A 186 10.97 20.11 9.92
CA VAL A 186 11.22 20.32 11.34
C VAL A 186 10.08 19.68 12.12
N LYS A 187 10.40 18.72 12.99
CA LYS A 187 9.39 18.01 13.78
C LYS A 187 8.70 18.99 14.73
N GLY A 188 7.38 19.02 14.72
CA GLY A 188 6.60 19.84 15.64
C GLY A 188 6.65 19.29 17.08
N SER A 189 6.58 20.17 18.08
CA SER A 189 6.32 19.79 19.48
C SER A 189 4.83 19.59 19.71
N LEU A 190 4.48 18.78 20.72
CA LEU A 190 3.08 18.61 21.15
C LEU A 190 2.47 19.93 21.63
N ASP A 191 3.28 20.82 22.20
CA ASP A 191 2.84 22.15 22.65
C ASP A 191 2.35 23.01 21.50
N ASP A 192 2.88 22.79 20.31
CA ASP A 192 2.52 23.58 19.15
C ASP A 192 1.09 23.23 18.65
N LEU A 193 0.54 22.08 19.04
CA LEU A 193 -0.80 21.62 18.63
C LEU A 193 -1.93 22.24 19.47
N SER A 194 -1.63 22.78 20.66
CA SER A 194 -2.65 23.31 21.59
C SER A 194 -3.32 24.61 21.14
N GLY A 195 -2.85 25.21 20.04
CA GLY A 195 -3.44 26.43 19.47
C GLY A 195 -4.57 26.18 18.46
N TRP A 196 -4.97 24.92 18.26
CA TRP A 196 -5.94 24.50 17.23
C TRP A 196 -7.24 23.90 17.80
N ASP A 197 -7.41 23.92 19.12
CA ASP A 197 -8.65 23.60 19.82
C ASP A 197 -9.64 24.80 19.78
#